data_AF-A0A6C0HXV7-F1
#
_entry.id   AF-A0A6C0HXV7-F1
#
_cell.length_a   1.000
_cell.length_b   1.000
_cell.length_c   1.000
_cell.angle_alpha   90.00
_cell.angle_beta   90.00
_cell.angle_gamma   90.00
#
_symmetry.space_group_name_H-M   'P 1'
#
loop_
_entity.id
_entity.type
_entity.pdbx_description
1 polymer ?
#
loop_
_entity_poly.entity_id
_entity_poly.type
_entity_poly.pdbx_seq_one_letter_code
_entity_poly.pdbx_strand_id
1 'polypeptide(L)'
;MSIFQSVSTEEDRNYPYHKFIKTPAEMGSSNAGTLTALGKDIGAMGAYVDVLTTGDSRAHVGGVKALGNKYFMKTGAMCNAPNGKQPRYIFVNNIPDGTFAGKGLVPGAIENITYINPLKLFTAFSQGTSCQQITMETRDIKNATKTESQYVLNDDIASYNACWFKNKKNPVTNEKCREGMTMPKDTTTQLYYVGLGVVGIYILHRLLHKRI
;
A
#
# COMPACT_ATOMS: atom_id res chain seq x y z
N MET A 1 -9.61 -9.92 -35.49
CA MET A 1 -8.71 -10.74 -34.65
C MET A 1 -7.44 -9.94 -34.36
N SER A 2 -7.41 -9.28 -33.20
CA SER A 2 -6.21 -8.72 -32.53
C SER A 2 -6.71 -7.97 -31.29
N ILE A 3 -6.97 -8.71 -30.22
CA ILE A 3 -7.19 -8.13 -28.90
C ILE A 3 -5.78 -7.93 -28.34
N PHE A 4 -5.29 -6.69 -28.42
CA PHE A 4 -4.10 -6.26 -27.69
C PHE A 4 -4.39 -6.40 -26.19
N GLN A 5 -4.03 -7.55 -25.62
CA GLN A 5 -3.83 -7.66 -24.18
C GLN A 5 -2.57 -6.86 -23.87
N SER A 6 -2.76 -5.71 -23.24
CA SER A 6 -1.70 -4.91 -22.63
C SER A 6 -1.04 -5.76 -21.54
N VAL A 7 -0.06 -6.58 -21.94
CA VAL A 7 0.95 -7.08 -21.03
C VAL A 7 1.73 -5.84 -20.60
N SER A 8 1.56 -5.42 -19.35
CA SER A 8 2.41 -4.39 -18.75
C SER A 8 3.86 -4.85 -18.88
N THR A 9 4.65 -4.06 -19.59
CA THR A 9 6.08 -4.34 -19.72
C THR A 9 6.76 -4.12 -18.37
N GLU A 10 7.97 -4.63 -18.18
CA GLU A 10 8.70 -4.44 -16.92
C GLU A 10 8.88 -2.96 -16.55
N GLU A 11 8.99 -2.10 -17.57
CA GLU A 11 9.06 -0.64 -17.45
C GLU A 11 7.75 -0.03 -16.90
N ASP A 12 6.59 -0.61 -17.23
CA ASP A 12 5.27 -0.16 -16.75
C ASP A 12 4.99 -0.55 -15.29
N ARG A 13 5.87 -1.35 -14.67
CA ARG A 13 5.72 -1.82 -13.29
C ARG A 13 6.54 -0.99 -12.29
N ASN A 14 7.59 -0.31 -12.73
CA ASN A 14 8.48 0.45 -11.86
C ASN A 14 7.97 1.88 -11.65
N TYR A 15 7.20 2.09 -10.58
CA TYR A 15 6.62 3.41 -10.29
C TYR A 15 7.70 4.43 -9.88
N PRO A 16 7.82 5.57 -10.59
CA PRO A 16 8.87 6.54 -10.33
C PRO A 16 8.47 7.48 -9.18
N TYR A 17 8.52 6.99 -7.93
CA TYR A 17 8.12 7.74 -6.72
C TYR A 17 8.70 9.16 -6.67
N HIS A 18 9.99 9.31 -6.98
CA HIS A 18 10.70 10.61 -6.97
C HIS A 18 10.10 11.66 -7.92
N LYS A 19 9.48 11.27 -9.04
CA LYS A 19 8.87 12.22 -10.00
C LYS A 19 7.61 12.88 -9.45
N PHE A 20 7.01 12.30 -8.41
CA PHE A 20 5.76 12.78 -7.83
C PHE A 20 5.96 13.49 -6.49
N ILE A 21 7.21 13.78 -6.12
CA ILE A 21 7.58 14.56 -4.94
C ILE A 21 8.28 15.83 -5.43
N LYS A 22 7.76 16.99 -5.04
CA LYS A 22 8.33 18.30 -5.37
C LYS A 22 9.73 18.44 -4.80
N THR A 23 10.60 19.09 -5.55
CA THR A 23 11.93 19.54 -5.11
C THR A 23 11.83 20.64 -4.04
N PRO A 24 12.90 20.88 -3.26
CA PRO A 24 12.90 21.95 -2.27
C PRO A 24 12.59 23.34 -2.86
N ALA A 25 13.12 23.63 -4.05
CA ALA A 25 12.87 24.90 -4.74
C ALA A 25 11.38 25.08 -5.10
N GLU A 26 10.72 24.04 -5.61
CA GLU A 26 9.27 24.03 -5.88
C GLU A 26 8.43 24.19 -4.60
N MET A 27 9.02 23.88 -3.45
CA MET A 27 8.42 24.03 -2.13
C MET A 27 8.70 25.37 -1.46
N GLY A 28 9.43 26.25 -2.15
CA GLY A 28 9.79 27.59 -1.70
C GLY A 28 11.00 27.63 -0.78
N SER A 29 11.72 26.52 -0.62
CA SER A 29 12.96 26.48 0.14
C SER A 29 14.08 27.21 -0.56
N SER A 30 14.96 27.83 0.22
CA SER A 30 16.07 28.62 -0.31
C SER A 30 17.20 28.75 0.69
N ASN A 31 18.42 28.99 0.21
CA ASN A 31 19.58 29.20 1.08
C ASN A 31 19.66 30.62 1.67
N ALA A 32 18.60 31.42 1.59
CA ALA A 32 18.59 32.80 2.07
C ALA A 32 18.56 32.83 3.61
N GLY A 33 19.43 33.62 4.24
CA GLY A 33 19.51 33.77 5.70
C GLY A 33 18.39 34.58 6.35
N THR A 34 17.17 34.53 5.82
CA THR A 34 16.02 35.28 6.35
C THR A 34 15.10 34.38 7.18
N LEU A 35 14.41 34.95 8.17
CA LEU A 35 13.45 34.19 8.99
C LEU A 35 12.31 33.60 8.13
N THR A 36 11.90 34.31 7.08
CA THR A 36 10.93 33.82 6.10
C THR A 36 11.42 32.59 5.34
N ALA A 37 12.69 32.58 4.91
CA ALA A 37 13.28 31.42 4.24
C ALA A 37 13.39 30.22 5.20
N LEU A 38 13.86 30.44 6.44
CA LEU A 38 13.90 29.40 7.46
C LEU A 38 12.51 28.79 7.72
N GLY A 39 11.47 29.61 7.80
CA GLY A 39 10.09 29.14 7.97
C GLY A 39 9.61 28.27 6.80
N LYS A 40 9.96 28.65 5.56
CA LYS A 40 9.65 27.84 4.36
C LYS A 40 10.41 26.51 4.35
N ASP A 41 11.67 26.50 4.77
CA ASP A 41 12.51 25.30 4.85
C ASP A 41 11.97 24.29 5.86
N ILE A 42 11.66 24.74 7.08
CA ILE A 42 11.04 23.89 8.12
C ILE A 42 9.70 23.35 7.61
N GLY A 43 8.89 24.21 6.98
CA GLY A 43 7.62 23.79 6.39
C GLY A 43 7.80 22.78 5.26
N ALA A 44 8.86 22.86 4.47
CA ALA A 44 9.15 21.90 3.41
C ALA A 44 9.59 20.55 3.98
N MET A 45 10.46 20.56 5.01
CA MET A 45 10.84 19.35 5.74
C MET A 45 9.63 18.63 6.34
N GLY A 46 8.73 19.38 7.01
CA GLY A 46 7.49 18.82 7.55
C GLY A 46 6.64 18.16 6.45
N ALA A 47 6.50 18.82 5.29
CA ALA A 47 5.78 18.24 4.17
C ALA A 47 6.44 16.96 3.63
N TYR A 48 7.76 16.84 3.62
CA TYR A 48 8.44 15.59 3.26
C TYR A 48 8.23 14.49 4.30
N VAL A 49 8.21 14.84 5.59
CA VAL A 49 7.82 13.90 6.65
C VAL A 49 6.40 13.40 6.42
N ASP A 50 5.46 14.26 6.05
CA ASP A 50 4.07 13.86 5.75
C ASP A 50 3.99 12.92 4.55
N VAL A 51 4.82 13.07 3.50
CA VAL A 51 4.91 12.08 2.41
C VAL A 51 5.29 10.70 2.95
N LEU A 52 6.22 10.66 3.90
CA LEU A 52 6.71 9.41 4.48
C LEU A 52 5.70 8.79 5.45
N THR A 53 4.94 9.60 6.20
CA THR A 53 4.11 9.12 7.31
C THR A 53 2.63 9.02 6.93
N THR A 54 1.96 10.16 6.75
CA THR A 54 0.51 10.21 6.54
C THR A 54 0.12 9.95 5.10
N GLY A 55 1.03 10.27 4.16
CA GLY A 55 0.79 10.29 2.74
C GLY A 55 0.05 11.55 2.27
N ASP A 56 -0.61 12.33 3.12
CA ASP A 56 -1.29 13.56 2.72
C ASP A 56 -0.34 14.75 2.86
N SER A 57 0.25 15.18 1.75
CA SER A 57 1.27 16.22 1.75
C SER A 57 1.16 17.17 0.55
N ARG A 58 1.38 18.46 0.81
CA ARG A 58 1.56 19.49 -0.22
C ARG A 58 2.82 19.28 -1.08
N ALA A 59 3.73 18.40 -0.66
CA ALA A 59 4.92 18.03 -1.41
C ALA A 59 4.58 17.13 -2.62
N HIS A 60 3.36 16.60 -2.73
CA HIS A 60 2.97 15.83 -3.90
C HIS A 60 2.81 16.71 -5.15
N VAL A 61 3.29 16.19 -6.28
CA VAL A 61 3.04 16.76 -7.60
C VAL A 61 1.63 16.36 -8.04
N GLY A 62 0.84 17.32 -8.53
CA GLY A 62 -0.49 17.05 -9.09
C GLY A 62 -1.57 16.62 -8.09
N GLY A 63 -1.33 16.75 -6.78
CA GLY A 63 -2.33 16.47 -5.74
C GLY A 63 -2.59 14.98 -5.48
N VAL A 64 -1.69 14.09 -5.91
CA VAL A 64 -1.78 12.65 -5.68
C VAL A 64 -1.56 12.36 -4.19
N LYS A 65 -2.59 11.87 -3.48
CA LYS A 65 -2.53 11.66 -2.01
C LYS A 65 -1.82 10.39 -1.54
N ALA A 66 -1.57 9.44 -2.44
CA ALA A 66 -0.88 8.20 -2.10
C ALA A 66 -0.12 7.73 -3.34
N LEU A 67 1.19 7.58 -3.18
CA LEU A 67 2.10 7.21 -4.26
C LEU A 67 2.09 5.68 -4.45
N GLY A 68 2.36 5.26 -5.67
CA GLY A 68 2.40 3.87 -6.08
C GLY A 68 1.50 3.58 -7.28
N ASN A 69 1.77 2.46 -7.94
CA ASN A 69 0.95 1.88 -8.98
C ASN A 69 0.17 0.67 -8.45
N LYS A 70 -0.84 0.26 -9.21
CA LYS A 70 -1.53 -1.01 -9.00
C LYS A 70 -1.95 -1.61 -10.32
N TYR A 71 -1.68 -2.88 -10.53
CA TYR A 71 -1.80 -3.51 -11.85
C TYR A 71 -1.99 -5.01 -11.73
N PHE A 72 -2.56 -5.60 -12.78
CA PHE A 72 -2.53 -7.05 -12.95
C PHE A 72 -1.23 -7.48 -13.62
N MET A 73 -0.57 -8.48 -13.06
CA MET A 73 0.58 -9.12 -13.67
C MET A 73 0.18 -10.50 -14.18
N LYS A 74 0.34 -10.71 -15.49
CA LYS A 74 0.14 -12.03 -16.10
C LYS A 74 1.19 -12.98 -15.56
N THR A 75 0.75 -14.12 -15.04
CA THR A 75 1.65 -15.21 -14.66
C THR A 75 1.93 -16.10 -15.89
N GLY A 76 2.97 -16.93 -15.82
CA GLY A 76 3.20 -17.98 -16.81
C GLY A 76 2.28 -19.20 -16.66
N ALA A 77 1.36 -19.19 -15.68
CA ALA A 77 0.50 -20.32 -15.34
C ALA A 77 -0.93 -20.15 -15.84
N MET A 78 -1.66 -21.27 -15.85
CA MET A 78 -3.11 -21.32 -16.10
C MET A 78 -3.83 -21.65 -14.80
N CYS A 79 -5.13 -21.34 -14.74
CA CYS A 79 -6.02 -21.74 -13.67
C CYS A 79 -7.37 -22.20 -14.22
N ASN A 80 -8.11 -23.00 -13.45
CA ASN A 80 -9.45 -23.42 -13.87
C ASN A 80 -10.50 -22.43 -13.34
N ALA A 81 -11.21 -21.78 -14.24
CA ALA A 81 -12.38 -20.98 -13.96
C ALA A 81 -13.66 -21.78 -14.30
N PRO A 82 -14.85 -21.36 -13.85
CA PRO A 82 -16.11 -22.04 -14.19
C PRO A 82 -16.36 -22.19 -15.70
N ASN A 83 -15.79 -21.29 -16.51
CA ASN A 83 -15.88 -21.30 -17.97
C ASN A 83 -14.67 -21.95 -18.67
N GLY A 84 -13.83 -22.69 -17.94
CA GLY A 84 -12.69 -23.43 -18.47
C GLY A 84 -11.32 -22.89 -18.02
N LYS A 85 -10.26 -23.36 -18.68
CA LYS A 85 -8.88 -22.93 -18.37
C LYS A 85 -8.64 -21.50 -18.84
N GLN A 86 -8.13 -20.65 -17.95
CA GLN A 86 -7.85 -19.24 -18.22
C GLN A 86 -6.40 -18.89 -17.85
N PRO A 87 -5.79 -17.89 -18.50
CA PRO A 87 -4.50 -17.35 -18.08
C PRO A 87 -4.61 -16.76 -16.68
N ARG A 88 -3.70 -17.14 -15.78
CA ARG A 88 -3.69 -16.67 -14.39
C ARG A 88 -2.97 -15.33 -14.30
N TYR A 89 -3.52 -14.42 -13.51
CA TYR A 89 -2.90 -13.16 -13.12
C TYR A 89 -2.78 -13.09 -11.59
N ILE A 90 -1.87 -12.23 -11.12
CA ILE A 90 -1.87 -11.73 -9.75
C ILE A 90 -2.13 -10.22 -9.77
N PHE A 91 -2.74 -9.69 -8.71
CA PHE A 91 -2.97 -8.26 -8.57
C PHE A 91 -1.94 -7.69 -7.61
N VAL A 92 -1.14 -6.75 -8.10
CA VAL A 92 -0.11 -6.05 -7.31
C VAL A 92 -0.65 -4.67 -6.98
N ASN A 93 -0.69 -4.33 -5.69
CA ASN A 93 -1.08 -3.01 -5.22
C ASN A 93 0.07 -2.39 -4.41
N ASN A 94 0.76 -1.42 -5.00
CA ASN A 94 1.85 -0.69 -4.33
C ASN A 94 1.38 0.64 -3.74
N ILE A 95 0.06 0.89 -3.70
CA ILE A 95 -0.53 2.05 -3.06
C ILE A 95 -0.92 1.66 -1.64
N PRO A 96 -0.35 2.30 -0.60
CA PRO A 96 -0.70 2.04 0.79
C PRO A 96 -2.20 2.21 1.02
N ASP A 97 -2.85 1.21 1.61
CA ASP A 97 -4.29 1.26 1.81
C ASP A 97 -4.69 2.02 3.09
N GLY A 98 -3.72 2.27 3.97
CA GLY A 98 -3.91 3.04 5.19
C GLY A 98 -4.28 2.19 6.40
N THR A 99 -4.20 0.86 6.29
CA THR A 99 -4.43 -0.06 7.42
C THR A 99 -3.43 0.21 8.55
N PHE A 100 -2.16 0.48 8.22
CA PHE A 100 -1.13 0.81 9.18
C PHE A 100 -0.87 2.32 9.21
N ALA A 101 -1.49 3.04 10.14
CA ALA A 101 -1.11 4.40 10.54
C ALA A 101 -0.95 5.47 9.44
N GLY A 102 -1.62 5.32 8.28
CA GLY A 102 -1.62 6.31 7.20
C GLY A 102 -1.20 5.74 5.86
N LYS A 103 -1.21 6.58 4.82
CA LYS A 103 -0.90 6.20 3.44
C LYS A 103 0.50 6.64 3.00
N GLY A 104 1.37 6.97 3.95
CA GLY A 104 2.74 7.35 3.67
C GLY A 104 3.61 6.17 3.24
N LEU A 105 4.79 6.49 2.72
CA LEU A 105 5.72 5.47 2.21
C LEU A 105 6.26 4.53 3.30
N VAL A 106 6.50 5.04 4.52
CA VAL A 106 7.03 4.24 5.63
C VAL A 106 6.00 3.24 6.14
N PRO A 107 4.77 3.65 6.51
CA PRO A 107 3.77 2.67 6.90
C PRO A 107 3.38 1.73 5.76
N GLY A 108 3.37 2.23 4.51
CA GLY A 108 3.15 1.41 3.32
C GLY A 108 4.20 0.32 3.11
N ALA A 109 5.48 0.60 3.40
CA ALA A 109 6.53 -0.41 3.34
C ALA A 109 6.32 -1.50 4.41
N ILE A 110 5.91 -1.13 5.62
CA ILE A 110 5.61 -2.08 6.71
C ILE A 110 4.39 -2.94 6.34
N GLU A 111 3.32 -2.30 5.84
CA GLU A 111 2.11 -2.96 5.33
C GLU A 111 2.47 -4.00 4.27
N ASN A 112 3.29 -3.64 3.28
CA ASN A 112 3.72 -4.56 2.23
C ASN A 112 4.52 -5.76 2.76
N ILE A 113 5.34 -5.60 3.81
CA ILE A 113 6.05 -6.72 4.45
C ILE A 113 5.05 -7.74 5.02
N THR A 114 3.93 -7.28 5.60
CA THR A 114 2.90 -8.20 6.11
C THR A 114 2.21 -9.01 5.00
N TYR A 115 2.20 -8.48 3.77
CA TYR A 115 1.67 -9.18 2.59
C TYR A 115 2.69 -10.10 1.92
N ILE A 116 3.99 -9.95 2.19
CA ILE A 116 5.04 -10.85 1.70
C ILE A 116 4.99 -12.16 2.52
N ASN A 117 4.24 -13.13 2.00
CA ASN A 117 4.21 -14.49 2.52
C ASN A 117 5.03 -15.41 1.59
N PRO A 118 6.17 -15.96 2.05
CA PRO A 118 7.05 -16.80 1.23
C PRO A 118 6.35 -18.02 0.62
N LEU A 119 5.40 -18.62 1.34
CA LEU A 119 4.63 -19.76 0.84
C LEU A 119 3.71 -19.33 -0.31
N LYS A 120 3.07 -18.15 -0.21
CA LYS A 120 2.24 -17.60 -1.29
C LYS A 120 3.05 -17.21 -2.52
N LEU A 121 4.25 -16.67 -2.31
CA LEU A 121 5.20 -16.39 -3.39
C LEU A 121 5.58 -17.67 -4.14
N PHE A 122 5.81 -18.77 -3.43
CA PHE A 122 6.07 -20.07 -4.06
C PHE A 122 4.84 -20.58 -4.84
N THR A 123 3.64 -20.49 -4.26
CA THR A 123 2.40 -20.91 -4.95
C THR A 123 1.96 -19.94 -6.05
N ALA A 124 2.52 -18.73 -6.13
CA ALA A 124 2.29 -17.80 -7.23
C ALA A 124 2.76 -18.37 -8.58
N PHE A 125 3.74 -19.28 -8.57
CA PHE A 125 4.31 -19.92 -9.75
C PHE A 125 3.83 -21.37 -9.97
N SER A 126 3.13 -21.96 -9.00
CA SER A 126 2.50 -23.27 -9.17
C SER A 126 1.20 -23.17 -9.97
N GLN A 127 0.79 -24.28 -10.60
CA GLN A 127 -0.55 -24.36 -11.20
C GLN A 127 -1.60 -24.22 -10.08
N GLY A 128 -2.55 -23.29 -10.26
CA GLY A 128 -3.65 -23.11 -9.33
C GLY A 128 -4.89 -23.85 -9.79
N THR A 129 -5.63 -24.44 -8.85
CA THR A 129 -6.77 -25.31 -9.18
C THR A 129 -8.04 -24.52 -9.47
N SER A 130 -8.33 -23.42 -8.77
CA SER A 130 -9.57 -22.64 -8.93
C SER A 130 -9.32 -21.14 -8.95
N CYS A 131 -9.90 -20.45 -9.93
CA CYS A 131 -9.81 -19.00 -10.08
C CYS A 131 -11.14 -18.39 -10.52
N GLN A 132 -11.29 -17.09 -10.26
CA GLN A 132 -12.42 -16.31 -10.73
C GLN A 132 -11.94 -14.98 -11.32
N GLN A 133 -12.79 -14.38 -12.15
CA GLN A 133 -12.53 -13.05 -12.68
C GLN A 133 -12.85 -12.01 -11.59
N ILE A 134 -11.90 -11.15 -11.30
CA ILE A 134 -12.10 -9.98 -10.44
C ILE A 134 -11.89 -8.70 -11.25
N THR A 135 -12.63 -7.66 -10.89
CA THR A 135 -12.53 -6.34 -11.50
C THR A 135 -11.92 -5.38 -10.49
N MET A 136 -10.77 -4.79 -10.84
CA MET A 136 -10.02 -3.91 -9.95
C MET A 136 -9.69 -2.60 -10.67
N GLU A 137 -9.64 -1.51 -9.92
CA GLU A 137 -9.03 -0.27 -10.41
C GLU A 137 -7.51 -0.46 -10.51
N THR A 138 -6.94 -0.16 -11.67
CA THR A 138 -5.50 -0.11 -11.94
C THR A 138 -5.02 1.33 -11.98
N ARG A 139 -3.73 1.55 -11.69
CA ARG A 139 -3.04 2.83 -11.83
C ARG A 139 -1.66 2.60 -12.41
N ASP A 140 -1.34 3.29 -13.50
CA ASP A 140 -0.03 3.19 -14.15
C ASP A 140 1.06 4.09 -13.53
N ILE A 141 2.27 4.04 -14.10
CA ILE A 141 3.42 4.84 -13.67
C ILE A 141 3.26 6.35 -13.89
N LYS A 142 2.22 6.77 -14.62
CA LYS A 142 1.87 8.18 -14.88
C LYS A 142 0.70 8.64 -14.01
N ASN A 143 0.27 7.82 -13.04
CA ASN A 143 -0.92 8.01 -12.21
C ASN A 143 -2.26 7.99 -12.97
N ALA A 144 -2.29 7.52 -14.22
CA ALA A 144 -3.55 7.34 -14.93
C ALA A 144 -4.27 6.09 -14.40
N THR A 145 -5.56 6.23 -14.07
CA THR A 145 -6.37 5.15 -13.51
C THR A 145 -7.28 4.55 -14.56
N LYS A 146 -7.48 3.22 -14.48
CA LYS A 146 -8.40 2.46 -15.33
C LYS A 146 -9.05 1.36 -14.51
N THR A 147 -10.05 0.70 -15.07
CA THR A 147 -10.64 -0.51 -14.49
C THR A 147 -10.36 -1.69 -15.40
N GLU A 148 -9.82 -2.77 -14.84
CA GLU A 148 -9.47 -3.98 -15.58
C GLU A 148 -10.05 -5.21 -14.90
N SER A 149 -10.29 -6.26 -15.68
CA SER A 149 -10.81 -7.53 -15.16
C SER A 149 -9.95 -8.70 -15.61
N GLN A 150 -9.44 -9.48 -14.67
CA GLN A 150 -8.55 -10.62 -14.93
C GLN A 150 -8.86 -11.80 -14.01
N TYR A 151 -8.42 -12.99 -14.40
CA TYR A 151 -8.57 -14.21 -13.60
C TYR A 151 -7.45 -14.33 -12.57
N VAL A 152 -7.84 -14.42 -11.29
CA VAL A 152 -6.92 -14.52 -10.15
C VAL A 152 -7.34 -15.73 -9.30
N LEU A 153 -6.37 -16.44 -8.70
CA LEU A 153 -6.70 -17.57 -7.84
C LEU A 153 -7.55 -17.14 -6.66
N ASN A 154 -8.47 -18.00 -6.25
CA ASN A 154 -9.28 -17.74 -5.06
C ASN A 154 -8.41 -17.61 -3.81
N ASP A 155 -7.30 -18.35 -3.72
CA ASP A 155 -6.35 -18.26 -2.59
C ASP A 155 -5.62 -16.91 -2.54
N ASP A 156 -5.24 -16.36 -3.70
CA ASP A 156 -4.65 -15.03 -3.79
C ASP A 156 -5.69 -13.97 -3.38
N ILE A 157 -6.90 -14.06 -3.96
CA ILE A 157 -8.03 -13.16 -3.66
C ILE A 157 -8.38 -13.19 -2.17
N ALA A 158 -8.38 -14.35 -1.53
CA ALA A 158 -8.68 -14.50 -0.11
C ALA A 158 -7.73 -13.70 0.79
N SER A 159 -6.53 -13.39 0.29
CA SER A 159 -5.54 -12.61 1.01
C SER A 159 -5.53 -11.12 0.71
N TYR A 160 -6.25 -10.69 -0.32
CA TYR A 160 -6.35 -9.27 -0.65
C TYR A 160 -7.23 -8.54 0.37
N ASN A 161 -6.81 -7.32 0.71
CA ASN A 161 -7.59 -6.48 1.58
C ASN A 161 -8.97 -6.19 0.96
N ALA A 162 -10.04 -6.38 1.73
CA ALA A 162 -11.40 -6.10 1.32
C ALA A 162 -11.60 -4.65 0.82
N CYS A 163 -10.78 -3.70 1.30
CA CYS A 163 -10.78 -2.30 0.89
C CYS A 163 -10.33 -2.08 -0.57
N TRP A 164 -9.64 -3.05 -1.19
CA TRP A 164 -9.18 -2.92 -2.57
C TRP A 164 -10.32 -3.17 -3.58
N PHE A 165 -11.40 -3.82 -3.16
CA PHE A 165 -12.54 -4.12 -4.02
C PHE A 165 -13.54 -2.97 -4.03
N LYS A 166 -14.20 -2.75 -5.19
CA LYS A 166 -15.17 -1.65 -5.40
C LYS A 166 -16.32 -1.65 -4.38
N ASN A 167 -16.79 -2.82 -3.97
CA ASN A 167 -17.86 -2.99 -2.98
C ASN A 167 -17.35 -3.04 -1.53
N LYS A 168 -16.06 -2.76 -1.29
CA LYS A 168 -15.40 -2.84 0.01
C LYS A 168 -15.59 -4.20 0.70
N LYS A 169 -15.70 -5.28 -0.08
CA LYS A 169 -15.95 -6.64 0.41
C LYS A 169 -15.13 -7.64 -0.39
N ASN A 170 -14.39 -8.50 0.31
CA ASN A 170 -13.65 -9.58 -0.34
C ASN A 170 -14.65 -10.63 -0.88
N PRO A 171 -14.61 -10.97 -2.18
CA PRO A 171 -15.57 -11.88 -2.79
C PRO A 171 -15.37 -13.35 -2.42
N VAL A 172 -14.20 -13.73 -1.87
CA VAL A 172 -13.92 -15.11 -1.43
C VAL A 172 -14.21 -15.26 0.06
N THR A 173 -13.64 -14.39 0.91
CA THR A 173 -13.78 -14.52 2.38
C THR A 173 -15.04 -13.86 2.93
N ASN A 174 -15.72 -13.03 2.12
CA ASN A 174 -16.84 -12.18 2.53
C ASN A 174 -16.51 -11.11 3.60
N GLU A 175 -15.23 -10.93 3.93
CA GLU A 175 -14.79 -9.89 4.85
C GLU A 175 -15.08 -8.49 4.31
N LYS A 176 -15.48 -7.59 5.21
CA LYS A 176 -15.73 -6.17 4.90
C LYS A 176 -14.47 -5.36 5.19
N CYS A 177 -14.23 -4.35 4.37
CA CYS A 177 -13.16 -3.37 4.57
C CYS A 177 -13.22 -2.75 5.98
N ARG A 178 -12.07 -2.68 6.62
CA ARG A 178 -11.86 -1.95 7.87
C ARG A 178 -10.74 -0.95 7.61
N GLU A 179 -11.05 0.33 7.70
CA GLU A 179 -10.06 1.40 7.52
C GLU A 179 -9.38 1.69 8.87
N GLY A 180 -8.05 1.77 8.86
CA GLY A 180 -7.21 2.06 10.03
C GLY A 180 -6.98 0.88 10.97
N MET A 181 -6.12 1.10 11.97
CA MET A 181 -5.85 0.13 13.03
C MET A 181 -7.11 -0.04 13.90
N THR A 182 -7.95 -1.02 13.55
CA THR A 182 -8.98 -1.47 14.48
C THR A 182 -8.31 -2.27 15.57
N MET A 183 -8.22 -1.70 16.78
CA MET A 183 -7.84 -2.47 17.95
C MET A 183 -8.79 -3.67 18.06
N PRO A 184 -8.27 -4.90 18.24
CA PRO A 184 -9.10 -6.04 18.56
C PRO A 184 -10.03 -5.65 19.73
N LYS A 185 -11.34 -5.83 19.57
CA LYS A 185 -12.32 -5.54 20.64
C LYS A 185 -12.29 -6.56 21.77
N ASP A 186 -11.30 -7.45 21.76
CA ASP A 186 -11.12 -8.51 22.75
C ASP A 186 -10.48 -7.93 24.02
N THR A 187 -11.16 -8.10 25.16
CA THR A 187 -10.75 -7.56 26.46
C THR A 187 -9.38 -8.09 26.91
N THR A 188 -9.07 -9.36 26.61
CA THR A 188 -7.79 -9.99 26.99
C THR A 188 -6.62 -9.34 26.25
N THR A 189 -6.81 -9.10 24.95
CA THR A 189 -5.82 -8.46 24.09
C THR A 189 -5.61 -6.99 24.47
N GLN A 190 -6.67 -6.28 24.84
CA GLN A 190 -6.57 -4.90 25.32
C GLN A 190 -5.81 -4.80 26.65
N LEU A 191 -6.07 -5.69 27.61
CA LEU A 191 -5.32 -5.74 28.87
C LEU A 191 -3.82 -5.97 28.63
N TYR A 192 -3.47 -6.84 27.67
CA TYR A 192 -2.07 -7.10 27.31
C TYR A 192 -1.37 -5.83 26.77
N TYR A 193 -1.98 -5.11 25.84
CA TYR A 193 -1.40 -3.88 25.29
C TYR A 193 -1.31 -2.75 26.32
N VAL A 194 -2.31 -2.61 27.20
CA VAL A 194 -2.25 -1.67 28.32
C VAL A 194 -1.08 -2.03 29.26
N GLY A 195 -0.91 -3.31 29.57
CA GLY A 195 0.22 -3.81 30.35
C GLY A 195 1.57 -3.45 29.72
N LEU A 196 1.75 -3.69 28.42
CA LEU A 196 2.96 -3.31 27.69
C LEU A 196 3.21 -1.80 27.71
N GLY A 197 2.15 -0.99 27.56
CA GLY A 197 2.24 0.47 27.65
C GLY A 197 2.74 0.95 29.01
N VAL A 198 2.19 0.42 30.10
CA VAL A 198 2.63 0.74 31.47
C VAL A 198 4.08 0.33 31.70
N VAL A 199 4.48 -0.86 31.25
CA VAL A 199 5.86 -1.33 31.36
C VAL A 199 6.80 -0.44 30.54
N GLY A 200 6.41 -0.06 29.32
CA GLY A 200 7.20 0.84 28.47
C GLY A 200 7.40 2.22 29.11
N ILE A 201 6.34 2.81 29.68
CA ILE A 201 6.40 4.06 30.43
C ILE A 201 7.29 3.92 31.67
N TYR A 202 7.18 2.81 32.42
CA TYR A 202 8.03 2.54 33.58
C TYR A 202 9.51 2.45 33.21
N ILE A 203 9.83 1.73 32.12
CA ILE A 203 11.20 1.61 31.61
C ILE A 203 11.72 2.99 31.20
N LEU A 204 10.94 3.79 30.46
CA LEU A 204 11.31 5.15 30.08
C LEU A 204 11.55 6.03 31.31
N HIS A 205 10.66 5.99 32.30
CA HIS A 205 10.81 6.73 33.55
C HIS A 205 12.10 6.33 34.29
N ARG A 206 12.37 5.03 34.43
CA ARG A 206 13.62 4.50 35.01
C ARG A 206 14.85 4.95 34.23
N LEU A 207 14.82 4.94 32.90
CA LEU A 207 15.95 5.35 32.06
C LEU A 207 16.22 6.85 32.14
N LEU A 208 15.17 7.67 32.25
CA LEU A 208 15.29 9.12 32.45
C LEU A 208 15.83 9.46 33.84
N HIS A 209 15.37 8.76 34.89
CA HIS A 209 15.87 8.94 36.26
C HIS A 209 17.29 8.42 36.48
N LYS A 210 17.78 7.47 35.66
CA LYS A 210 19.13 6.92 35.78
C LYS A 210 20.21 7.80 35.12
N ARG A 211 19.82 8.89 34.44
CA ARG A 211 20.71 9.85 33.78
C ARG A 211 20.90 11.17 34.55
N ILE A 212 20.39 11.26 35.78
CA ILE A 212 20.68 12.34 36.75
C ILE A 212 21.47 11.72 37.90
#